data_AF-A0A950W4I0-F1
#
_entry.id   AF-A0A950W4I0-F1
#
_cell.length_a   1.000
_cell.length_b   1.000
_cell.length_c   1.000
_cell.angle_alpha   90.00
_cell.angle_beta   90.00
_cell.angle_gamma   90.00
#
_symmetry.space_group_name_H-M   'P 1'
#
loop_
_entity.id
_entity.type
_entity.pdbx_description
1 polymer ?
#
loop_
_entity_poly.entity_id
_entity_poly.type
_entity_poly.pdbx_seq_one_letter_code
_entity_poly.pdbx_strand_id
1 'polypeptide(L)'
;MLDSGVRRGADILIALCLGARFVFMGRPTLYGAAAGGISGVKKAISIFREEIDLVMAQIGCPSLDQLGPDFLWREDRSRNV
;
A
#
# COMPACT_ATOMS: atom_id res chain seq x y z
N MET A 1 4.75 -3.40 11.67
CA MET A 1 4.26 -2.01 11.45
C MET A 1 5.25 -1.35 10.51
N LEU A 2 4.82 -0.53 9.57
CA LEU A 2 5.72 0.19 8.64
C LEU A 2 5.29 1.65 8.50
N ASP A 3 6.26 2.54 8.31
CA ASP A 3 6.05 3.93 7.89
C ASP A 3 7.13 4.34 6.87
N SER A 4 7.31 5.65 6.66
CA SER A 4 8.37 6.22 5.81
C SER A 4 8.27 5.87 4.32
N GLY A 5 7.61 6.74 3.56
CA GLY A 5 7.70 6.72 2.09
C GLY A 5 6.49 6.16 1.33
N VAL A 6 5.44 5.71 2.01
CA VAL A 6 4.22 5.15 1.40
C VAL A 6 3.45 6.20 0.59
N ARG A 7 3.34 6.03 -0.73
CA ARG A 7 2.67 6.98 -1.64
C ARG A 7 1.61 6.32 -2.52
N ARG A 8 1.59 5.00 -2.62
CA ARG A 8 0.61 4.22 -3.39
C ARG A 8 -0.06 3.15 -2.53
N GLY A 9 -1.23 2.68 -2.95
CA GLY A 9 -1.89 1.49 -2.40
C GLY A 9 -1.01 0.24 -2.52
N ALA A 10 -0.25 0.10 -3.61
CA ALA A 10 0.69 -1.01 -3.79
C ALA A 10 1.80 -1.03 -2.72
N ASP A 11 2.31 0.12 -2.28
CA ASP A 11 3.31 0.19 -1.21
C ASP A 11 2.77 -0.39 0.11
N ILE A 12 1.48 -0.11 0.39
CA ILE A 12 0.78 -0.65 1.57
C ILE A 12 0.68 -2.16 1.44
N LEU A 13 0.21 -2.66 0.30
CA LEU A 13 0.04 -4.10 0.07
C LEU A 13 1.38 -4.86 0.12
N ILE A 14 2.45 -4.32 -0.46
CA ILE A 14 3.79 -4.90 -0.37
C ILE A 14 4.24 -4.99 1.09
N ALA A 15 4.02 -3.94 1.89
CA ALA A 15 4.34 -3.96 3.32
C ALA A 15 3.55 -5.04 4.08
N LEU A 16 2.26 -5.19 3.76
CA LEU A 16 1.42 -6.25 4.35
C LEU A 16 1.91 -7.65 3.94
N CYS A 17 2.23 -7.87 2.67
CA CYS A 17 2.81 -9.14 2.17
C CYS A 17 4.14 -9.48 2.87
N LEU A 18 4.92 -8.47 3.25
CA LEU A 18 6.16 -8.61 4.02
C LEU A 18 5.94 -8.77 5.54
N GLY A 19 4.68 -8.84 6.00
CA GLY A 19 4.31 -9.12 7.39
C GLY A 19 4.01 -7.88 8.24
N ALA A 20 3.89 -6.68 7.65
CA ALA A 20 3.38 -5.55 8.40
C ALA A 20 1.90 -5.77 8.75
N ARG A 21 1.52 -5.57 10.02
CA ARG A 21 0.10 -5.59 10.43
C ARG A 21 -0.68 -4.34 9.95
N PHE A 22 0.02 -3.22 9.80
CA PHE A 22 -0.52 -1.94 9.33
C PHE A 22 0.60 -0.97 8.96
N VAL A 23 0.21 0.08 8.24
CA VAL A 23 1.09 1.09 7.65
C VAL A 23 0.64 2.50 8.06
N PHE A 24 1.59 3.37 8.42
CA PHE A 24 1.30 4.77 8.75
C PHE A 24 1.49 5.70 7.54
N MET A 25 0.63 6.71 7.44
CA MET A 25 0.69 7.75 6.40
C MET A 25 0.86 9.12 7.05
N GLY A 26 1.93 9.83 6.67
CA GLY A 26 2.22 11.19 7.13
C GLY A 26 1.98 12.23 6.03
N ARG A 27 2.99 12.43 5.17
CA ARG A 27 2.98 13.46 4.12
C ARG A 27 1.70 13.49 3.26
N PRO A 28 1.15 12.36 2.77
CA PRO A 28 -0.05 12.41 1.93
C PRO A 28 -1.28 13.03 2.62
N THR A 29 -1.55 12.66 3.88
CA THR A 29 -2.67 13.21 4.64
C THR A 29 -2.41 14.66 5.05
N LEU A 30 -1.16 15.01 5.40
CA LEU A 30 -0.75 16.39 5.65
C LEU A 30 -0.95 17.30 4.43
N TYR A 31 -0.56 16.84 3.24
CA TYR A 31 -0.74 17.61 2.00
C TYR A 31 -2.22 17.74 1.63
N GLY A 32 -3.02 16.70 1.87
CA GLY A 32 -4.48 16.81 1.77
C GLY A 32 -5.04 17.88 2.71
N ALA A 33 -4.60 17.92 3.96
CA ALA A 33 -5.00 18.95 4.92
C ALA A 33 -4.61 20.36 4.46
N ALA A 34 -3.38 20.54 3.95
CA ALA A 34 -2.91 21.83 3.45
C ALA A 34 -3.70 22.30 2.22
N ALA A 35 -4.08 21.39 1.32
CA ALA A 35 -4.77 21.72 0.08
C ALA A 35 -6.28 21.98 0.25
N GLY A 36 -6.94 21.29 1.19
CA GLY A 36 -8.40 21.33 1.30
C GLY A 36 -8.96 20.96 2.68
N GLY A 37 -8.16 21.12 3.73
CA GLY A 37 -8.54 20.78 5.10
C GLY A 37 -9.00 19.32 5.21
N ILE A 38 -10.06 19.09 6.00
CA ILE A 38 -10.62 17.75 6.24
C ILE A 38 -11.04 17.06 4.93
N SER A 39 -11.61 17.81 3.99
CA SER A 39 -12.03 17.25 2.68
C SER A 39 -10.83 16.75 1.89
N GLY A 40 -9.71 17.47 1.91
CA GLY A 40 -8.48 17.03 1.27
C GLY A 40 -7.84 15.81 1.96
N VAL A 41 -7.87 15.74 3.30
CA VAL A 41 -7.46 14.53 4.04
C VAL A 41 -8.31 13.32 3.63
N LYS A 42 -9.64 13.48 3.60
CA LYS A 42 -10.56 12.42 3.18
C LYS A 42 -10.30 11.97 1.76
N LYS A 43 -10.01 12.90 0.84
CA LYS A 43 -9.68 12.56 -0.55
C LYS A 43 -8.36 11.80 -0.65
N ALA A 44 -7.33 12.20 0.09
CA ALA A 44 -6.07 11.46 0.13
C ALA A 44 -6.29 10.01 0.61
N ILE A 45 -7.06 9.81 1.68
CA ILE A 45 -7.41 8.48 2.20
C ILE A 45 -8.24 7.68 1.18
N SER A 46 -9.19 8.31 0.48
CA SER A 46 -10.00 7.62 -0.53
C SER A 46 -9.16 7.11 -1.70
N ILE A 47 -8.17 7.90 -2.15
CA ILE A 47 -7.25 7.48 -3.21
C ILE A 47 -6.49 6.22 -2.81
N PHE A 48 -5.95 6.15 -1.59
CA PHE A 48 -5.29 4.92 -1.12
C PHE A 48 -6.23 3.73 -1.08
N ARG A 49 -7.48 3.92 -0.63
CA ARG A 49 -8.49 2.86 -0.59
C ARG A 49 -8.81 2.35 -2.00
N GLU A 50 -9.07 3.25 -2.93
CA GLU A 50 -9.33 2.94 -4.34
C GLU A 50 -8.15 2.19 -4.98
N GLU A 51 -6.90 2.61 -4.71
CA GLU A 51 -5.71 1.92 -5.20
C GLU A 51 -5.52 0.54 -4.55
N ILE A 52 -5.82 0.37 -3.26
CA ILE A 52 -5.79 -0.94 -2.58
C ILE A 52 -6.78 -1.90 -3.24
N ASP A 53 -8.04 -1.47 -3.40
CA ASP A 53 -9.09 -2.30 -4.00
C ASP A 53 -8.72 -2.69 -5.45
N LEU A 54 -8.19 -1.75 -6.22
CA LEU A 54 -7.73 -1.99 -7.59
C LEU A 54 -6.60 -3.03 -7.65
N VAL A 55 -5.56 -2.87 -6.83
CA VAL A 55 -4.41 -3.79 -6.86
C VAL A 55 -4.81 -5.18 -6.35
N MET A 56 -5.61 -5.27 -5.28
CA MET A 56 -6.15 -6.55 -4.78
C MET A 56 -6.93 -7.29 -5.87
N ALA A 57 -7.77 -6.58 -6.62
CA ALA A 57 -8.50 -7.16 -7.75
C ALA A 57 -7.56 -7.62 -8.88
N GLN A 58 -6.52 -6.84 -9.19
CA GLN A 58 -5.54 -7.16 -10.24
C GLN A 58 -4.69 -8.39 -9.92
N ILE A 59 -4.29 -8.55 -8.65
CA ILE A 59 -3.48 -9.70 -8.20
C ILE A 59 -4.34 -10.91 -7.82
N GLY A 60 -5.67 -10.79 -7.91
CA GLY A 60 -6.60 -11.87 -7.58
C GLY A 60 -6.64 -12.24 -6.09
N CYS A 61 -6.35 -11.28 -5.20
CA CYS A 61 -6.41 -11.49 -3.76
C CYS A 61 -7.75 -10.95 -3.22
N PRO A 62 -8.67 -11.80 -2.73
CA PRO A 62 -9.99 -11.36 -2.29
C PRO A 62 -10.01 -10.77 -0.87
N SER A 63 -8.96 -10.98 -0.07
CA SER A 63 -8.93 -10.54 1.33
C SER A 63 -7.51 -10.25 1.83
N LEU A 64 -7.36 -9.22 2.67
CA LEU A 64 -6.04 -8.75 3.15
C LEU A 64 -5.29 -9.82 3.97
N ASP A 65 -6.00 -10.72 4.64
CA ASP A 65 -5.43 -11.81 5.44
C ASP A 65 -4.79 -12.91 4.58
N GLN A 66 -5.07 -12.94 3.28
CA GLN A 66 -4.42 -13.85 2.34
C GLN A 66 -3.12 -13.27 1.75
N LEU A 67 -2.83 -11.97 1.99
CA LEU A 67 -1.59 -11.37 1.52
C LEU A 67 -0.38 -12.03 2.17
N GLY A 68 0.64 -12.25 1.35
CA GLY A 68 1.87 -12.92 1.77
C GLY A 68 2.95 -12.84 0.70
N PRO A 69 4.11 -13.47 0.95
CA PRO A 69 5.26 -13.40 0.06
C PRO A 69 5.01 -13.93 -1.35
N ASP A 70 4.00 -14.78 -1.57
CA ASP A 70 3.66 -15.35 -2.87
C ASP A 70 3.10 -14.31 -3.86
N PHE A 71 2.61 -13.17 -3.35
CA PHE A 71 2.20 -12.02 -4.16
C PHE A 71 3.36 -11.09 -4.54
N LEU A 72 4.59 -11.41 -4.10
CA LEU A 72 5.78 -10.61 -4.38
C LEU A 72 6.64 -11.30 -5.42
N TRP A 73 7.13 -10.52 -6.39
CA TRP A 73 8.15 -10.99 -7.29
C TRP A 73 9.43 -11.32 -6.50
N ARG A 74 9.95 -12.54 -6.68
CA ARG A 74 11.24 -12.95 -6.13
C ARG A 74 12.25 -13.05 -7.25
N GLU A 75 13.29 -12.24 -7.17
CA GLU A 75 14.43 -12.38 -8.07
C GLU A 75 15.21 -13.64 -7.70
N ASP A 76 15.27 -14.59 -8.63
CA ASP A 76 16.00 -15.83 -8.48
C ASP A 76 17.50 -15.55 -8.67
N ARG A 77 18.18 -15.17 -7.57
CA ARG A 77 19.62 -14.84 -7.55
C ARG A 77 20.53 -16.01 -7.95
N SER A 78 19.98 -17.19 -8.21
CA SER A 78 20.72 -18.39 -8.59
C SER A 78 21.07 -18.48 -10.08
N ARG A 79 20.58 -17.56 -10.94
CA ARG A 79 20.82 -17.58 -12.40
C ARG A 79 21.93 -16.63 -12.90
N ASN A 80 22.69 -16.01 -12.01
CA ASN A 80 23.82 -15.13 -12.36
C ASN A 80 25.18 -15.77 -12.00
N VAL A 81 25.34 -17.07 -12.28
CA VAL A 81 26.64 -17.75 -12.33
C VAL A 81 26.76 -18.46 -13.67
#